data_AF-A0A3M2G702-F1
#
_entry.id   AF-A0A3M2G702-F1
#
_cell.length_a   1.000
_cell.length_b   1.000
_cell.length_c   1.000
_cell.angle_alpha   90.00
_cell.angle_beta   90.00
_cell.angle_gamma   90.00
#
_symmetry.space_group_name_H-M   'P 1'
#
loop_
_entity.id
_entity.type
_entity.pdbx_description
1 polymer ?
#
loop_
_entity_poly.entity_id
_entity_poly.type
_entity_poly.pdbx_seq_one_letter_code
_entity_poly.pdbx_strand_id
1 'polypeptide(L)'
;TGARPDVFAHNVETVPRLQRAVRPSASYARSLGVLARAADAGLVTKSSLIVGLGETAAEVTATLADLAAVGVRIVTIGQYLRPTSHHVPVATWWAPEAFEDWARQGRALGIAHVEAAPLNRSSHHARESLERVRDAAPADPAVMTSTVAGPATTPGGP
;
A
#
# COMPACT_ATOMS: atom_id res chain seq x y z
N THR A 1 -27.26 14.30 -8.72
CA THR A 1 -27.13 13.03 -7.99
C THR A 1 -25.69 12.55 -8.16
N GLY A 2 -24.79 12.93 -7.24
CA GLY A 2 -23.38 12.52 -7.36
C GLY A 2 -23.22 11.10 -6.85
N ALA A 3 -22.86 10.17 -7.73
CA ALA A 3 -22.49 8.83 -7.32
C ALA A 3 -21.28 8.94 -6.36
N ARG A 4 -21.46 8.62 -5.08
CA ARG A 4 -20.34 8.38 -4.17
C ARG A 4 -19.84 6.98 -4.49
N PRO A 5 -18.67 6.82 -5.13
CA PRO A 5 -18.15 5.48 -5.35
C PRO A 5 -17.85 4.85 -3.98
N ASP A 6 -18.26 3.61 -3.78
CA ASP A 6 -17.97 2.86 -2.55
C ASP A 6 -16.45 2.73 -2.30
N VAL A 7 -15.65 2.76 -3.38
CA VAL A 7 -14.17 2.81 -3.34
C VAL A 7 -13.64 3.94 -4.19
N PHE A 8 -12.75 4.74 -3.64
CA PHE A 8 -11.92 5.67 -4.39
C PHE A 8 -10.55 5.05 -4.71
N ALA A 9 -10.26 4.83 -5.99
CA ALA A 9 -9.00 4.22 -6.43
C ALA A 9 -8.05 5.28 -7.04
N HIS A 10 -6.80 5.31 -6.55
CA HIS A 10 -5.73 6.10 -7.14
C HIS A 10 -4.38 5.40 -6.96
N ASN A 11 -3.70 5.10 -8.08
CA ASN A 11 -2.52 4.25 -8.05
C ASN A 11 -1.22 5.05 -7.89
N VAL A 12 -0.37 4.58 -6.97
CA VAL A 12 1.03 5.00 -6.90
C VAL A 12 1.90 4.25 -7.90
N GLU A 13 1.50 3.05 -8.35
CA GLU A 13 2.13 2.16 -9.35
C GLU A 13 3.54 1.67 -9.02
N THR A 14 4.42 2.50 -8.44
CA THR A 14 5.80 2.12 -8.11
C THR A 14 6.34 2.96 -6.94
N VAL A 15 7.53 2.60 -6.48
CA VAL A 15 8.23 3.22 -5.35
C VAL A 15 8.71 4.64 -5.67
N PRO A 16 8.94 5.51 -4.67
CA PRO A 16 9.30 6.93 -4.87
C PRO A 16 10.48 7.14 -5.81
N ARG A 17 11.55 6.33 -5.68
CA ARG A 17 12.77 6.44 -6.48
C ARG A 17 12.50 6.21 -7.98
N LEU A 18 11.55 5.34 -8.33
CA LEU A 18 11.26 4.96 -9.71
C LEU A 18 10.16 5.81 -10.37
N GLN A 19 9.43 6.62 -9.60
CA GLN A 19 8.28 7.37 -10.10
C GLN A 19 8.57 8.21 -11.35
N ARG A 20 9.68 8.95 -11.37
CA ARG A 20 9.99 9.82 -12.52
C ARG A 20 10.26 9.02 -13.80
N ALA A 21 10.84 7.83 -13.67
CA ALA A 21 11.13 6.95 -14.80
C ALA A 21 9.87 6.23 -15.31
N VAL A 22 9.01 5.77 -14.40
CA VAL A 22 7.82 4.96 -14.73
C VAL A 22 6.60 5.84 -15.05
N ARG A 23 6.46 7.00 -14.40
CA ARG A 23 5.30 7.91 -14.48
C ARG A 23 5.76 9.38 -14.52
N PRO A 24 6.37 9.82 -15.63
CA PRO A 24 6.96 11.16 -15.74
C PRO A 24 5.95 12.31 -15.52
N SER A 25 4.66 12.07 -15.77
CA SER A 25 3.58 13.06 -15.58
C SER A 25 2.95 13.05 -14.18
N ALA A 26 3.48 12.26 -13.25
CA ALA A 26 2.92 12.11 -11.91
C ALA A 26 3.96 12.33 -10.80
N SER A 27 3.46 12.55 -9.59
CA SER A 27 4.29 12.74 -8.39
C SER A 27 3.81 11.80 -7.30
N TYR A 28 4.74 11.10 -6.67
CA TYR A 28 4.47 10.19 -5.55
C TYR A 28 3.74 10.93 -4.41
N ALA A 29 4.30 12.04 -3.94
CA ALA A 29 3.73 12.83 -2.85
C ALA A 29 2.34 13.39 -3.20
N ARG A 30 2.13 13.80 -4.46
CA ARG A 30 0.81 14.25 -4.91
C ARG A 30 -0.19 13.10 -4.91
N SER A 31 0.21 11.90 -5.34
CA SER A 31 -0.64 10.71 -5.27
C SER A 31 -1.07 10.39 -3.84
N LEU A 32 -0.12 10.39 -2.89
CA LEU A 32 -0.42 10.18 -1.47
C LEU A 32 -1.38 11.24 -0.94
N GLY A 33 -1.18 12.52 -1.29
CA GLY A 33 -2.10 13.59 -0.88
C GLY A 33 -3.51 13.46 -1.47
N VAL A 34 -3.68 12.88 -2.66
CA VAL A 34 -5.00 12.59 -3.23
C VAL A 34 -5.69 11.48 -2.43
N LEU A 35 -4.96 10.41 -2.09
CA LEU A 35 -5.47 9.30 -1.28
C LEU A 35 -5.84 9.75 0.13
N ALA A 36 -4.99 10.55 0.79
CA ALA A 36 -5.26 11.10 2.12
C ALA A 36 -6.58 11.89 2.15
N ARG A 37 -6.76 12.82 1.21
CA ARG A 37 -8.00 13.62 1.13
C ARG A 37 -9.25 12.77 0.89
N ALA A 38 -9.13 11.71 0.11
CA ALA A 38 -10.23 10.78 -0.12
C ALA A 38 -10.58 9.99 1.15
N ALA A 39 -9.56 9.54 1.90
CA ALA A 39 -9.73 8.87 3.18
C ALA A 39 -10.37 9.81 4.24
N ASP A 40 -9.89 11.04 4.36
CA ASP A 40 -10.44 12.07 5.26
C ASP A 40 -11.91 12.41 4.92
N ALA A 41 -12.30 12.29 3.65
CA ALA A 41 -13.68 12.45 3.21
C ALA A 41 -14.58 11.23 3.50
N GLY A 42 -14.05 10.20 4.17
CA GLY A 42 -14.74 8.99 4.57
C GLY A 42 -14.91 7.94 3.45
N LEU A 43 -14.14 8.04 2.37
CA LEU A 43 -14.17 7.05 1.27
C LEU A 43 -13.24 5.88 1.60
N VAL A 44 -13.63 4.65 1.24
CA VAL A 44 -12.70 3.53 1.22
C VAL A 44 -11.71 3.74 0.09
N THR A 45 -10.42 3.82 0.40
CA THR A 45 -9.38 4.12 -0.60
C THR A 45 -8.64 2.86 -1.04
N LYS A 46 -8.31 2.80 -2.33
CA LYS A 46 -7.55 1.73 -2.98
C LYS A 46 -6.34 2.28 -3.74
N SER A 47 -5.22 1.58 -3.68
CA SER A 47 -4.06 1.84 -4.53
C SER A 47 -3.46 0.55 -5.09
N SER A 48 -2.60 0.67 -6.10
CA SER A 48 -1.85 -0.46 -6.65
C SER A 48 -0.35 -0.17 -6.73
N LEU A 49 0.42 -1.26 -6.63
CA LEU A 49 1.85 -1.33 -6.90
C LEU A 49 2.11 -2.40 -7.96
N ILE A 50 3.02 -2.08 -8.87
CA ILE A 50 3.56 -3.00 -9.86
C ILE A 50 5.04 -3.19 -9.52
N VAL A 51 5.45 -4.44 -9.29
CA VAL A 51 6.82 -4.82 -8.95
C VAL A 51 7.56 -5.43 -10.13
N GLY A 52 8.88 -5.47 -10.09
CA GLY A 52 9.76 -5.94 -11.17
C GLY A 52 10.29 -4.82 -12.06
N LEU A 53 10.17 -3.55 -11.63
CA LEU A 53 10.66 -2.37 -12.33
C LEU A 53 12.04 -1.92 -11.85
N GLY A 54 12.60 -2.60 -10.83
CA GLY A 54 13.92 -2.34 -10.26
C GLY A 54 13.87 -1.80 -8.83
N GLU A 55 12.72 -1.92 -8.18
CA GLU A 55 12.55 -1.67 -6.75
C GLU A 55 13.18 -2.80 -5.91
N THR A 56 13.58 -2.46 -4.69
CA THR A 56 13.98 -3.44 -3.68
C THR A 56 12.79 -3.87 -2.83
N ALA A 57 12.86 -5.04 -2.20
CA ALA A 57 11.80 -5.51 -1.29
C ALA A 57 11.53 -4.51 -0.15
N ALA A 58 12.58 -3.87 0.38
CA ALA A 58 12.46 -2.85 1.42
C ALA A 58 11.73 -1.58 0.92
N GLU A 59 11.96 -1.15 -0.32
CA GLU A 59 11.24 -0.01 -0.91
C GLU A 59 9.76 -0.31 -1.12
N VAL A 60 9.40 -1.56 -1.46
CA VAL A 60 8.00 -1.99 -1.54
C VAL A 60 7.34 -1.92 -0.16
N THR A 61 7.99 -2.46 0.87
CA THR A 61 7.50 -2.39 2.25
C THR A 61 7.36 -0.95 2.75
N ALA A 62 8.34 -0.08 2.48
CA ALA A 62 8.26 1.34 2.82
C ALA A 62 7.07 2.02 2.12
N THR A 63 6.82 1.67 0.85
CA THR A 63 5.67 2.20 0.11
C THR A 63 4.34 1.70 0.68
N LEU A 64 4.26 0.46 1.18
CA LEU A 64 3.09 -0.03 1.90
C LEU A 64 2.86 0.75 3.20
N ALA A 65 3.93 1.09 3.92
CA ALA A 65 3.85 1.91 5.13
C ALA A 65 3.33 3.32 4.83
N ASP A 66 3.84 3.96 3.76
CA ASP A 66 3.34 5.27 3.31
C ASP A 66 1.85 5.22 2.95
N LEU A 67 1.42 4.18 2.23
CA LEU A 67 0.02 4.00 1.84
C LEU A 67 -0.89 3.80 3.07
N ALA A 68 -0.45 2.98 4.03
CA ALA A 68 -1.17 2.77 5.28
C ALA A 68 -1.30 4.09 6.07
N ALA A 69 -0.22 4.86 6.15
CA ALA A 69 -0.18 6.13 6.88
C ALA A 69 -1.15 7.20 6.33
N VAL A 70 -1.47 7.15 5.04
CA VAL A 70 -2.47 8.06 4.43
C VAL A 70 -3.88 7.46 4.35
N GLY A 71 -4.13 6.36 5.08
CA GLY A 71 -5.45 5.76 5.22
C GLY A 71 -5.87 4.86 4.07
N VAL A 72 -4.94 4.35 3.24
CA VAL A 72 -5.28 3.36 2.22
C VAL A 72 -5.72 2.04 2.85
N ARG A 73 -6.94 1.59 2.53
CA ARG A 73 -7.53 0.36 3.08
C ARG A 73 -7.35 -0.86 2.17
N ILE A 74 -7.18 -0.65 0.87
CA ILE A 74 -7.02 -1.72 -0.12
C ILE A 74 -5.74 -1.49 -0.93
N VAL A 75 -4.85 -2.48 -0.98
CA VAL A 75 -3.68 -2.46 -1.86
C VAL A 75 -3.64 -3.71 -2.73
N THR A 76 -3.36 -3.53 -4.02
CA THR A 76 -3.06 -4.63 -4.93
C THR A 76 -1.61 -4.57 -5.36
N ILE A 77 -0.92 -5.72 -5.35
CA ILE A 77 0.47 -5.85 -5.82
C ILE A 77 0.52 -6.88 -6.94
N GLY A 78 1.05 -6.49 -8.09
CA GLY A 78 1.16 -7.36 -9.27
C GLY A 78 2.55 -7.30 -9.91
N GLN A 79 2.92 -8.33 -10.66
CA GLN A 79 4.17 -8.33 -11.42
C GLN A 79 4.04 -7.43 -12.66
N TYR A 80 5.08 -6.64 -12.93
CA TYR A 80 5.22 -5.92 -14.18
C TYR A 80 5.38 -6.90 -15.32
N LEU A 81 4.41 -6.90 -16.22
CA LEU A 81 4.46 -7.62 -17.49
C LEU A 81 4.76 -6.62 -18.58
N ARG A 82 5.99 -6.65 -19.08
CA ARG A 82 6.45 -5.77 -20.15
C ARG A 82 5.55 -5.94 -21.38
N PRO A 83 4.83 -4.89 -21.83
CA PRO A 83 3.88 -5.03 -22.94
C PRO A 83 4.57 -5.28 -24.29
N THR A 84 5.66 -4.55 -24.57
CA THR A 84 6.43 -4.67 -25.80
C THR A 84 7.92 -4.41 -25.55
N SER A 85 8.77 -4.74 -26.53
CA SER A 85 10.21 -4.49 -26.51
C SER A 85 10.63 -3.01 -26.45
N HIS A 86 9.70 -2.07 -26.64
CA HIS A 86 9.96 -0.63 -26.50
C HIS A 86 9.72 -0.10 -25.09
N HIS A 87 9.01 -0.85 -24.25
CA HIS A 87 8.79 -0.49 -22.86
C HIS A 87 9.99 -0.87 -21.99
N VAL A 88 10.06 -0.30 -20.78
CA VAL A 88 11.11 -0.61 -19.79
C VAL A 88 11.22 -2.14 -19.64
N PRO A 89 12.43 -2.73 -19.64
CA PRO A 89 12.59 -4.16 -19.41
C PRO A 89 12.17 -4.54 -17.98
N VAL A 90 11.76 -5.80 -17.80
CA VAL A 90 11.57 -6.34 -16.45
C VAL A 90 12.93 -6.44 -15.79
N ALA A 91 13.11 -5.80 -14.64
CA ALA A 91 14.35 -5.84 -13.88
C ALA A 91 14.43 -7.11 -13.02
N THR A 92 13.30 -7.50 -12.41
CA THR A 92 13.22 -8.65 -11.51
C THR A 92 11.90 -9.38 -11.71
N TRP A 93 11.97 -10.72 -11.76
CA TRP A 93 10.82 -11.60 -11.62
C TRP A 93 10.75 -12.04 -10.16
N TRP A 94 9.77 -11.52 -9.42
CA TRP A 94 9.62 -11.86 -8.01
C TRP A 94 8.95 -13.23 -7.86
N ALA A 95 9.45 -14.02 -6.91
CA ALA A 95 8.87 -15.31 -6.57
C ALA A 95 7.53 -15.12 -5.83
N PRO A 96 6.56 -16.05 -5.93
CA PRO A 96 5.27 -15.96 -5.26
C PRO A 96 5.35 -15.65 -3.76
N GLU A 97 6.37 -16.18 -3.08
CA GLU A 97 6.62 -15.99 -1.65
C GLU A 97 6.84 -14.50 -1.29
N ALA A 98 7.47 -13.73 -2.17
CA ALA A 98 7.64 -12.29 -1.96
C ALA A 98 6.29 -11.54 -1.94
N PHE A 99 5.34 -11.97 -2.76
CA PHE A 99 3.99 -11.40 -2.77
C PHE A 99 3.23 -11.74 -1.48
N GLU A 100 3.34 -12.99 -1.01
CA GLU A 100 2.79 -13.40 0.27
C GLU A 100 3.39 -12.59 1.43
N ASP A 101 4.70 -12.36 1.40
CA ASP A 101 5.42 -11.57 2.40
C ASP A 101 4.92 -10.13 2.44
N TRP A 102 4.78 -9.47 1.29
CA TRP A 102 4.23 -8.12 1.22
C TRP A 102 2.76 -8.06 1.62
N ALA A 103 1.96 -9.09 1.30
CA ALA A 103 0.58 -9.16 1.77
C ALA A 103 0.51 -9.25 3.30
N ARG A 104 1.37 -10.05 3.94
CA ARG A 104 1.45 -10.11 5.41
C ARG A 104 1.93 -8.79 6.01
N GLN A 105 2.99 -8.20 5.46
CA GLN A 105 3.54 -6.92 5.93
C GLN A 105 2.54 -5.77 5.79
N GLY A 106 1.89 -5.63 4.63
CA GLY A 106 0.88 -4.58 4.42
C GLY A 106 -0.31 -4.69 5.39
N ARG A 107 -0.77 -5.91 5.68
CA ARG A 107 -1.82 -6.13 6.69
C ARG A 107 -1.34 -5.77 8.10
N ALA A 108 -0.10 -6.14 8.46
CA ALA A 108 0.49 -5.77 9.75
C ALA A 108 0.66 -4.25 9.92
N LEU A 109 0.81 -3.51 8.82
CA LEU A 109 0.88 -2.04 8.80
C LEU A 109 -0.50 -1.36 8.90
N GLY A 110 -1.61 -2.12 8.91
CA GLY A 110 -2.96 -1.59 9.05
C GLY A 110 -3.76 -1.49 7.74
N ILE A 111 -3.24 -1.98 6.61
CA ILE A 111 -4.01 -2.08 5.37
C ILE A 111 -4.99 -3.26 5.52
N ALA A 112 -6.29 -2.96 5.47
CA ALA A 112 -7.33 -3.96 5.73
C ALA A 112 -7.38 -5.09 4.69
N HIS A 113 -7.11 -4.78 3.42
CA HIS A 113 -7.05 -5.79 2.38
C HIS A 113 -5.81 -5.61 1.49
N VAL A 114 -4.99 -6.65 1.41
CA VAL A 114 -3.85 -6.70 0.48
C VAL A 114 -3.99 -7.93 -0.40
N GLU A 115 -4.09 -7.70 -1.71
CA GLU A 115 -4.11 -8.73 -2.75
C GLU A 115 -2.80 -8.67 -3.53
N ALA A 116 -1.88 -9.59 -3.24
CA ALA A 116 -0.57 -9.64 -3.86
C ALA A 116 -0.40 -10.99 -4.55
N ALA A 117 -0.21 -10.97 -5.87
CA ALA A 117 0.07 -12.16 -6.66
C ALA A 117 0.73 -11.77 -7.99
N PRO A 118 1.58 -12.63 -8.59
CA PRO A 118 2.23 -12.32 -9.86
C PRO A 118 1.25 -11.92 -10.97
N LEU A 119 0.11 -12.60 -11.07
CA LEU A 119 -0.89 -12.37 -12.12
C LEU A 119 -2.04 -11.45 -11.69
N ASN A 120 -1.90 -10.70 -10.60
CA ASN A 120 -2.96 -9.81 -10.16
C ASN A 120 -3.20 -8.69 -11.21
N ARG A 121 -4.42 -8.65 -11.76
CA ARG A 121 -4.91 -7.58 -12.63
C ARG A 121 -5.80 -6.71 -11.76
N SER A 122 -5.42 -5.44 -11.55
CA SER A 122 -6.04 -4.51 -10.59
C SER A 122 -7.57 -4.34 -10.66
N SER A 123 -8.24 -4.83 -11.71
CA SER A 123 -9.70 -4.82 -11.90
C SER A 123 -10.45 -6.09 -11.42
N HIS A 124 -9.78 -7.18 -11.08
CA HIS A 124 -10.42 -8.36 -10.49
C HIS A 124 -10.70 -8.09 -8.98
N HIS A 125 -11.88 -8.47 -8.47
CA HIS A 125 -12.24 -8.47 -7.03
C HIS A 125 -12.53 -7.14 -6.29
N ALA A 126 -12.83 -6.02 -6.96
CA ALA A 126 -13.13 -4.75 -6.25
C ALA A 126 -14.31 -4.84 -5.25
N ARG A 127 -15.37 -5.60 -5.60
CA ARG A 127 -16.55 -5.79 -4.75
C ARG A 127 -16.29 -6.70 -3.54
N GLU A 128 -15.52 -7.76 -3.74
CA GLU A 128 -15.11 -8.68 -2.67
C GLU A 128 -14.11 -8.02 -1.71
N SER A 129 -13.24 -7.15 -2.23
CA SER A 129 -12.33 -6.33 -1.41
C SER A 129 -13.12 -5.38 -0.50
N LEU A 130 -14.20 -4.78 -1.01
CA LEU A 130 -15.09 -3.91 -0.22
C LEU A 130 -15.77 -4.65 0.93
N GLU A 131 -16.27 -5.85 0.68
CA GLU A 131 -16.91 -6.69 1.69
C GLU A 131 -15.92 -7.01 2.82
N ARG A 132 -14.70 -7.44 2.50
CA ARG A 132 -13.64 -7.68 3.50
C ARG A 132 -13.26 -6.43 4.30
N VAL A 133 -13.26 -5.25 3.68
CA VAL A 133 -12.98 -3.99 4.39
C VAL A 133 -14.13 -3.60 5.31
N ARG A 134 -15.38 -3.88 4.94
CA ARG A 134 -16.55 -3.63 5.79
C ARG A 134 -16.54 -4.52 7.03
N ASP A 135 -16.06 -5.76 6.90
CA ASP A 135 -15.95 -6.71 8.00
C ASP A 135 -14.73 -6.45 8.91
N ALA A 136 -13.69 -5.80 8.37
CA ALA A 136 -12.55 -5.33 9.15
C ALA A 136 -12.90 -4.03 9.88
N ALA A 137 -13.17 -4.12 11.20
CA ALA A 137 -13.42 -2.98 12.07
C ALA A 137 -12.42 -1.83 11.80
N PRO A 138 -12.85 -0.56 11.86
CA PRO A 138 -11.93 0.56 11.68
C PRO A 138 -10.81 0.47 12.73
N ALA A 139 -9.56 0.54 12.28
CA ALA A 139 -8.43 0.63 13.19
C ALA A 139 -8.55 1.95 13.96
N ASP A 140 -8.69 1.86 15.28
CA ASP A 140 -8.78 3.02 16.16
C ASP A 140 -7.41 3.72 16.21
N PRO A 141 -7.30 4.98 15.75
CA PRO A 141 -6.03 5.72 15.77
C PRO A 141 -5.49 5.96 17.20
N ALA A 142 -6.30 5.75 18.25
CA ALA A 142 -5.89 5.96 19.64
C ALA A 142 -5.06 4.80 20.24
N VAL A 143 -5.02 3.62 19.62
CA VAL A 143 -4.41 2.42 20.24
C VAL A 143 -2.89 2.31 20.00
N MET A 144 -2.31 3.11 19.11
CA MET A 144 -0.89 3.00 18.73
C MET A 144 0.09 3.80 19.60
N THR A 145 -0.38 4.56 20.60
CA THR A 145 0.47 5.42 21.46
C THR A 145 0.76 4.88 22.85
N SER A 146 0.31 3.67 23.21
CA SER A 146 0.59 3.10 24.52
C SER A 146 1.31 1.76 24.41
N THR A 147 2.64 1.80 24.32
CA THR A 147 3.58 0.88 25.01
C THR A 147 5.02 1.31 24.67
N VAL A 148 5.55 2.30 25.39
CA VAL A 148 6.94 2.28 25.90
C VAL A 148 6.93 3.01 27.24
N ALA A 149 6.75 2.26 28.32
CA ALA A 149 7.22 2.66 29.64
C ALA A 149 8.22 1.58 30.08
N GLY A 150 9.50 1.83 29.80
CA GLY A 150 10.59 1.02 30.34
C GLY A 150 10.74 1.25 31.85
N PRO A 151 11.25 0.25 32.60
CA PRO A 151 11.33 0.35 34.05
C PRO A 151 12.38 1.38 34.48
N ALA A 152 11.99 2.25 35.42
CA ALA A 152 12.87 3.22 36.06
C ALA A 152 13.89 2.50 36.96
N THR A 153 15.17 2.66 36.66
CA THR A 153 16.29 2.23 37.51
C THR A 153 16.43 3.18 38.70
N THR A 154 16.32 2.66 39.91
CA THR A 154 16.54 3.37 41.19
C THR A 154 18.03 3.70 41.38
N PRO A 155 18.42 4.88 41.90
CA PRO A 155 19.81 5.14 42.26
C PRO A 155 20.11 4.54 43.64
N GLY A 156 21.17 3.74 43.72
CA GLY A 156 21.70 3.20 44.96
C GLY A 156 22.57 4.19 45.71
N GLY A 157 22.37 4.27 47.01
CA GLY A 157 23.25 4.84 48.03
C GLY A 157 22.64 4.58 49.41
N PRO A 158 23.37 4.77 50.52
CA PRO A 158 24.75 5.25 50.64
C PRO A 158 25.82 4.13 50.69
#